data_AF-A0A7Y7D2Q2-F1
#
_entry.id   AF-A0A7Y7D2Q2-F1
#
_cell.length_a   1.000
_cell.length_b   1.000
_cell.length_c   1.000
_cell.angle_alpha   90.00
_cell.angle_beta   90.00
_cell.angle_gamma   90.00
#
_symmetry.space_group_name_H-M   'P 1'
#
loop_
_entity.id
_entity.type
_entity.pdbx_description
1 polymer ?
#
loop_
_entity_poly.entity_id
_entity_poly.type
_entity_poly.pdbx_seq_one_letter_code
_entity_poly.pdbx_strand_id
1 'polypeptide(L)'
;MMKRKLFGFCSALIVSLSLSIPSANAQLRSQGKELNFGEDDQSQSYFQGPSVDYAEEMRTLVQNIAKYGRKFKPNFLVLVRDAKGLMTQIVDVDLLLSAPSSVYLNSIDGLIEPGLSFGKEEFGEASSEKDQKDTMEELKVATDVGLKVFTLDYASKPSDVDKAMRYAMKHKFVPYVAPGKGFFNNKLPNWPRRPLHENSHTISNINLVQNYVLIEDSSRMGSREEYAMKMHNTNYDLIATPVFHHRSQTLGRDNVRKMQFKKLGARRPVLAIIDIGTASRGAYYWKEDWRQGNPPFILETAPTSSDKHLVQYWHPGWHQVMYGHTMSYIYGIIREGYDGVVLDGVNAYEIFANPE
;
A
#
# COMPACT_ATOMS: atom_id res chain seq x y z
N MET A 1 27.86 -42.64 61.84
CA MET A 1 28.47 -41.56 61.02
C MET A 1 27.34 -40.62 60.58
N MET A 2 26.91 -39.53 61.23
CA MET A 2 27.53 -38.50 62.07
C MET A 2 28.55 -37.62 61.33
N LYS A 3 28.12 -36.48 60.76
CA LYS A 3 28.38 -35.12 61.31
C LYS A 3 27.94 -33.98 60.34
N ARG A 4 27.22 -33.01 60.93
CA ARG A 4 27.02 -31.62 60.49
C ARG A 4 28.33 -30.80 60.51
N LYS A 5 28.38 -29.68 59.77
CA LYS A 5 29.05 -28.37 60.03
C LYS A 5 28.75 -27.47 58.80
N LEU A 6 28.12 -26.29 58.82
CA LEU A 6 28.31 -25.01 59.53
C LEU A 6 29.71 -24.39 59.36
N PHE A 7 29.79 -23.31 58.57
CA PHE A 7 30.75 -22.18 58.57
C PHE A 7 30.32 -21.26 57.40
N GLY A 8 30.32 -19.93 57.45
CA GLY A 8 30.68 -18.95 58.46
C GLY A 8 30.51 -17.56 57.80
N PHE A 9 29.92 -16.62 58.53
CA PHE A 9 29.86 -15.21 58.16
C PHE A 9 31.29 -14.64 58.11
N CYS A 10 31.62 -13.88 57.07
CA CYS A 10 32.76 -12.96 57.06
C CYS A 10 32.31 -11.61 56.51
N SER A 11 32.15 -10.67 57.43
CA SER A 11 32.04 -9.24 57.15
C SER A 11 33.36 -8.72 56.58
N ALA A 12 33.29 -7.99 55.46
CA ALA A 12 34.40 -7.17 54.98
C ALA A 12 33.95 -5.71 54.94
N LEU A 13 34.56 -4.92 55.82
CA LEU A 13 34.58 -3.46 55.82
C LEU A 13 35.01 -2.95 54.43
N ILE A 14 34.20 -2.08 53.81
CA ILE A 14 34.67 -1.22 52.72
C ILE A 14 34.87 0.18 53.31
N VAL A 15 36.13 0.57 53.40
CA VAL A 15 36.57 1.91 53.78
C VAL A 15 36.24 2.86 52.62
N SER A 16 35.37 3.83 52.89
CA SER A 16 35.08 4.94 51.98
C SER A 16 36.23 5.95 52.01
N LEU A 17 37.07 5.96 50.97
CA LEU A 17 37.95 7.09 50.68
C LEU A 17 37.18 8.11 49.82
N SER A 18 36.72 9.16 50.46
CA SER A 18 36.26 10.39 49.80
C SER A 18 37.47 11.22 49.38
N LEU A 19 37.80 11.22 48.08
CA LEU A 19 38.69 12.20 47.48
C LEU A 19 37.85 13.36 46.96
N SER A 20 37.83 14.45 47.73
CA SER A 20 37.31 15.75 47.30
C SER A 20 38.30 16.38 46.32
N ILE A 21 37.95 16.43 45.03
CA ILE A 21 38.68 17.23 44.04
C ILE A 21 37.99 18.60 43.96
N PRO A 22 38.71 19.72 44.12
CA PRO A 22 38.11 21.05 44.07
C PRO A 22 37.59 21.37 42.67
N SER A 23 36.37 21.87 42.60
CA SER A 23 35.75 22.42 41.39
C SER A 23 36.45 23.73 41.01
N ALA A 24 37.41 23.67 40.10
CA ALA A 24 37.88 24.86 39.39
C ALA A 24 36.99 25.08 38.17
N ASN A 25 36.04 26.02 38.26
CA ASN A 25 35.26 26.49 37.12
C ASN A 25 36.18 27.27 36.16
N ALA A 26 36.77 26.57 35.18
CA ALA A 26 37.43 27.19 34.05
C ALA A 26 36.36 27.62 33.03
N GLN A 27 35.86 28.85 33.14
CA GLN A 27 35.03 29.47 32.12
C GLN A 27 35.90 29.87 30.92
N LEU A 28 35.85 29.08 29.84
CA LEU A 28 36.41 29.44 28.54
C LEU A 28 35.49 30.44 27.84
N ARG A 29 35.90 31.72 27.82
CA ARG A 29 35.24 32.78 27.04
C ARG A 29 35.81 32.82 25.63
N SER A 30 34.96 32.67 24.61
CA SER A 30 35.24 33.12 23.25
C SER A 30 34.11 34.06 22.81
N GLN A 31 34.48 35.30 22.49
CA GLN A 31 33.60 36.33 21.91
C GLN A 31 32.28 36.64 22.66
N GLY A 32 32.32 36.68 23.99
CA GLY A 32 31.38 37.51 24.77
C GLY A 32 29.91 37.06 24.87
N LYS A 33 29.58 35.79 24.66
CA LYS A 33 28.23 35.25 24.94
C LYS A 33 28.32 33.99 25.80
N GLU A 34 27.52 33.94 26.86
CA GLU A 34 27.41 32.75 27.73
C GLU A 34 26.74 31.59 26.94
N LEU A 35 27.40 30.43 26.91
CA LEU A 35 26.84 29.20 26.35
C LEU A 35 26.16 28.43 27.48
N ASN A 36 24.83 28.49 27.52
CA ASN A 36 24.03 27.55 28.30
C ASN A 36 24.01 26.21 27.55
N PHE A 37 24.71 25.21 28.09
CA PHE A 37 24.52 23.82 27.72
C PHE A 37 23.33 23.28 28.53
N GLY A 38 22.13 23.48 27.99
CA GLY A 38 20.94 22.78 28.43
C GLY A 38 20.84 21.46 27.67
N GLU A 39 20.92 20.37 28.43
CA GLU A 39 20.50 18.99 28.15
C GLU A 39 20.09 18.67 26.69
N ASP A 40 20.96 17.94 25.99
CA ASP A 40 20.62 17.16 24.80
C ASP A 40 19.61 16.07 25.20
N ASP A 41 18.32 16.40 25.14
CA ASP A 41 17.27 15.40 25.00
C ASP A 41 17.18 15.05 23.51
N GLN A 42 17.76 13.90 23.13
CA GLN A 42 17.53 13.29 21.83
C GLN A 42 16.08 12.79 21.75
N SER A 43 15.15 13.74 21.59
CA SER A 43 13.75 13.46 21.31
C SER A 43 13.55 13.36 19.79
N GLN A 44 12.72 12.38 19.43
CA GLN A 44 12.48 11.87 18.09
C GLN A 44 12.19 12.97 17.05
N SER A 45 12.75 12.80 15.86
CA SER A 45 12.50 13.67 14.70
C SER A 45 11.07 13.47 14.18
N TYR A 46 10.09 14.12 14.79
CA TYR A 46 8.74 14.24 14.23
C TYR A 46 8.83 14.93 12.85
N PHE A 47 8.19 14.35 11.83
CA PHE A 47 8.09 14.96 10.51
C PHE A 47 7.49 16.38 10.61
N GLN A 48 8.30 17.42 10.39
CA GLN A 48 7.83 18.82 10.32
C GLN A 48 7.23 19.12 8.93
N GLY A 49 6.14 18.45 8.60
CA GLY A 49 5.35 18.73 7.40
C GLY A 49 4.46 19.97 7.55
N PRO A 50 3.87 20.46 6.44
CA PRO A 50 2.86 21.50 6.54
C PRO A 50 1.64 20.99 7.32
N SER A 51 0.97 21.87 8.06
CA SER A 51 -0.30 21.53 8.70
C SER A 51 -1.40 21.49 7.62
N VAL A 52 -1.59 20.30 7.03
CA VAL A 52 -2.59 20.01 6.00
C VAL A 52 -3.41 18.79 6.41
N ASP A 53 -4.63 18.68 5.87
CA ASP A 53 -5.40 17.45 5.95
C ASP A 53 -4.82 16.43 4.96
N TYR A 54 -3.92 15.59 5.46
CA TYR A 54 -3.25 14.54 4.71
C TYR A 54 -4.22 13.56 4.04
N ALA A 55 -5.35 13.25 4.69
CA ALA A 55 -6.37 12.39 4.10
C ALA A 55 -7.02 13.10 2.89
N GLU A 56 -7.34 14.39 3.01
CA GLU A 56 -7.91 15.16 1.91
C GLU A 56 -6.94 15.37 0.75
N GLU A 57 -5.65 15.58 1.04
CA GLU A 57 -4.62 15.64 0.00
C GLU A 57 -4.49 14.31 -0.76
N MET A 58 -4.58 13.17 -0.06
CA MET A 58 -4.58 11.85 -0.71
C MET A 58 -5.85 11.65 -1.56
N ARG A 59 -7.03 12.04 -1.06
CA ARG A 59 -8.28 12.04 -1.84
C ARG A 59 -8.13 12.88 -3.10
N THR A 60 -7.55 14.07 -2.98
CA THR A 60 -7.31 15.00 -4.10
C THR A 60 -6.34 14.42 -5.12
N LEU A 61 -5.27 13.77 -4.68
CA LEU A 61 -4.33 13.08 -5.57
C LEU A 61 -5.04 11.99 -6.39
N VAL A 62 -5.82 11.12 -5.75
CA VAL A 62 -6.60 10.07 -6.42
C VAL A 62 -7.58 10.66 -7.44
N GLN A 63 -8.33 11.70 -7.05
CA GLN A 63 -9.27 12.39 -7.94
C GLN A 63 -8.58 12.97 -9.18
N ASN A 64 -7.40 13.57 -9.02
CA ASN A 64 -6.64 14.15 -10.11
C ASN A 64 -6.05 13.09 -11.05
N ILE A 65 -5.57 11.96 -10.51
CA ILE A 65 -5.16 10.80 -11.30
C ILE A 65 -6.33 10.26 -12.13
N ALA A 66 -7.50 10.09 -11.50
CA ALA A 66 -8.71 9.62 -12.18
C ALA A 66 -9.14 10.57 -13.30
N LYS A 67 -9.18 11.87 -13.01
CA LYS A 67 -9.52 12.93 -13.99
C LYS A 67 -8.54 12.94 -15.17
N TYR A 68 -7.23 12.85 -14.89
CA TYR A 68 -6.22 12.81 -15.94
C TYR A 68 -6.33 11.54 -16.78
N GLY A 69 -6.51 10.37 -16.15
CA GLY A 69 -6.74 9.11 -16.83
C GLY A 69 -7.93 9.15 -17.79
N ARG A 70 -9.08 9.61 -17.27
CA ARG A 70 -10.35 9.70 -18.00
C ARG A 70 -10.35 10.73 -19.13
N LYS A 71 -9.47 11.75 -19.07
CA LYS A 71 -9.26 12.69 -20.19
C LYS A 71 -8.78 11.99 -21.46
N PHE A 72 -7.94 10.96 -21.34
CA PHE A 72 -7.40 10.23 -22.51
C PHE A 72 -8.17 8.95 -22.81
N LYS A 73 -8.76 8.33 -21.78
CA LYS A 73 -9.54 7.09 -21.90
C LYS A 73 -10.80 7.22 -21.05
N PRO A 74 -11.97 7.56 -21.62
CA PRO A 74 -13.19 7.84 -20.85
C PRO A 74 -13.58 6.76 -19.84
N ASN A 75 -13.33 5.49 -20.17
CA ASN A 75 -13.59 4.33 -19.32
C ASN A 75 -12.35 3.87 -18.52
N PHE A 76 -11.42 4.77 -18.21
CA PHE A 76 -10.24 4.47 -17.40
C PHE A 76 -10.66 4.09 -15.98
N LEU A 77 -10.43 2.84 -15.61
CA LEU A 77 -10.81 2.30 -14.31
C LEU A 77 -9.83 2.73 -13.23
N VAL A 78 -10.34 3.09 -12.06
CA VAL A 78 -9.53 3.45 -10.88
C VAL A 78 -10.00 2.62 -9.70
N LEU A 79 -9.22 1.62 -9.32
CA LEU A 79 -9.41 0.91 -8.06
C LEU A 79 -8.44 1.45 -7.02
N VAL A 80 -8.85 1.48 -5.76
CA VAL A 80 -7.97 1.86 -4.65
C VAL A 80 -7.83 0.68 -3.70
N ARG A 81 -6.59 0.34 -3.34
CA ARG A 81 -6.29 -0.68 -2.34
C ARG A 81 -6.08 -0.03 -0.98
N ASP A 82 -6.64 -0.65 0.05
CA ASP A 82 -6.46 -0.23 1.45
C ASP A 82 -6.88 1.24 1.71
N ALA A 83 -8.12 1.58 1.33
CA ALA A 83 -8.66 2.94 1.39
C ALA A 83 -9.23 3.32 2.76
N LYS A 84 -8.78 2.67 3.83
CA LYS A 84 -9.22 2.93 5.20
C LYS A 84 -9.09 4.41 5.53
N GLY A 85 -10.13 4.97 6.18
CA GLY A 85 -10.21 6.39 6.55
C GLY A 85 -10.38 7.40 5.41
N LEU A 86 -10.28 6.99 4.13
CA LEU A 86 -10.44 7.90 2.99
C LEU A 86 -11.88 7.98 2.48
N MET A 87 -12.73 7.01 2.79
CA MET A 87 -14.12 6.96 2.31
C MET A 87 -15.04 8.01 2.95
N THR A 88 -14.68 8.49 4.14
CA THR A 88 -15.40 9.53 4.88
C THR A 88 -14.52 10.75 5.06
N GLN A 89 -15.12 11.93 5.19
CA GLN A 89 -14.46 13.17 5.54
C GLN A 89 -15.10 13.74 6.81
N ILE A 90 -14.30 14.43 7.62
CA ILE A 90 -14.80 15.13 8.81
C ILE A 90 -15.57 16.36 8.32
N VAL A 91 -16.82 16.49 8.74
CA VAL A 91 -17.67 17.65 8.45
C VAL A 91 -17.66 18.64 9.60
N ASP A 92 -17.58 18.11 10.84
CA ASP A 92 -17.49 18.90 12.06
C ASP A 92 -16.64 18.13 13.07
N VAL A 93 -15.52 18.72 13.50
CA VAL A 93 -14.56 18.09 14.42
C VAL A 93 -15.13 18.06 15.85
N ASP A 94 -15.84 19.11 16.26
CA ASP A 94 -16.35 19.25 17.63
C ASP A 94 -17.51 18.28 17.88
N LEU A 95 -18.30 18.00 16.83
CA LEU A 95 -19.42 17.05 16.88
C LEU A 95 -19.02 15.62 16.50
N LEU A 96 -17.75 15.38 16.16
CA LEU A 96 -17.26 14.10 15.62
C LEU A 96 -18.12 13.61 14.45
N LEU A 97 -18.59 14.55 13.62
CA LEU A 97 -19.49 14.25 12.53
C LEU A 97 -18.68 13.96 11.26
N SER A 98 -18.81 12.75 10.75
CA SER A 98 -18.25 12.36 9.47
C SER A 98 -19.34 12.12 8.43
N ALA A 99 -19.03 12.36 7.17
CA ALA A 99 -19.90 12.07 6.04
C ALA A 99 -19.11 11.38 4.92
N PRO A 100 -19.77 10.63 4.02
CA PRO A 100 -19.11 10.07 2.85
C PRO A 100 -18.42 11.16 2.02
N SER A 101 -17.15 10.96 1.66
CA SER A 101 -16.43 11.89 0.77
C SER A 101 -16.88 11.66 -0.67
N SER A 102 -18.02 12.25 -1.04
CA SER A 102 -18.71 11.91 -2.29
C SER A 102 -17.90 12.20 -3.55
N VAL A 103 -17.08 13.27 -3.56
CA VAL A 103 -16.24 13.61 -4.73
C VAL A 103 -15.16 12.54 -4.93
N TYR A 104 -14.52 12.10 -3.84
CA TYR A 104 -13.57 11.01 -3.85
C TYR A 104 -14.21 9.69 -4.28
N LEU A 105 -15.33 9.29 -3.65
CA LEU A 105 -16.03 8.04 -3.96
C LEU A 105 -16.52 7.99 -5.42
N ASN A 106 -17.00 9.11 -5.97
CA ASN A 106 -17.39 9.20 -7.38
C ASN A 106 -16.20 9.19 -8.35
N SER A 107 -14.98 9.41 -7.86
CA SER A 107 -13.78 9.39 -8.68
C SER A 107 -13.21 7.98 -8.87
N ILE A 108 -13.64 7.00 -8.09
CA ILE A 108 -13.13 5.61 -8.11
C ILE A 108 -14.20 4.63 -8.57
N ASP A 109 -13.78 3.49 -9.11
CA ASP A 109 -14.64 2.44 -9.65
C ASP A 109 -14.77 1.23 -8.69
N GLY A 110 -13.89 1.13 -7.70
CA GLY A 110 -13.94 0.08 -6.69
C GLY A 110 -12.82 0.14 -5.67
N LEU A 111 -12.93 -0.71 -4.65
CA LEU A 111 -11.94 -0.87 -3.57
C LEU A 111 -11.40 -2.28 -3.52
N ILE A 112 -10.13 -2.43 -3.16
CA ILE A 112 -9.51 -3.72 -2.84
C ILE A 112 -9.17 -3.72 -1.35
N GLU A 113 -9.89 -4.54 -0.58
CA GLU A 113 -9.68 -4.71 0.85
C GLU A 113 -8.71 -5.88 1.11
N PRO A 114 -7.49 -5.63 1.62
CA PRO A 114 -6.56 -6.69 1.96
C PRO A 114 -6.91 -7.35 3.31
N GLY A 115 -6.82 -8.68 3.38
CA GLY A 115 -6.85 -9.41 4.65
C GLY A 115 -8.18 -9.39 5.40
N LEU A 116 -9.33 -9.28 4.71
CA LEU A 116 -10.64 -9.25 5.37
C LEU A 116 -10.93 -10.52 6.21
N SER A 117 -10.50 -11.67 5.72
CA SER A 117 -10.70 -12.99 6.36
C SER A 117 -9.39 -13.66 6.76
N PHE A 118 -8.36 -13.55 5.93
CA PHE A 118 -7.06 -14.18 6.16
C PHE A 118 -5.91 -13.32 5.65
N GLY A 119 -4.82 -13.29 6.41
CA GLY A 119 -3.58 -12.66 5.97
C GLY A 119 -3.42 -11.20 6.31
N LYS A 120 -4.25 -10.64 7.21
CA LYS A 120 -4.14 -9.24 7.66
C LYS A 120 -2.78 -8.96 8.28
N GLU A 121 -2.44 -9.71 9.34
CA GLU A 121 -1.13 -9.65 10.01
C GLU A 121 -0.15 -10.61 9.33
N GLU A 122 -0.37 -11.92 9.47
CA GLU A 122 0.52 -12.95 8.91
C GLU A 122 -0.13 -13.83 7.85
N PHE A 123 0.67 -14.33 6.90
CA PHE A 123 0.18 -15.17 5.81
C PHE A 123 -0.55 -16.43 6.32
N GLY A 124 -1.79 -16.65 5.86
CA GLY A 124 -2.60 -17.79 6.24
C GLY A 124 -3.19 -17.73 7.66
N GLU A 125 -2.91 -16.67 8.42
CA GLU A 125 -3.56 -16.42 9.71
C GLU A 125 -4.97 -15.85 9.49
N ALA A 126 -5.94 -16.30 10.28
CA ALA A 126 -7.29 -15.75 10.24
C ALA A 126 -7.32 -14.36 10.89
N SER A 127 -7.98 -13.41 10.24
CA SER A 127 -8.20 -12.08 10.82
C SER A 127 -9.09 -12.20 12.07
N SER A 128 -8.85 -11.35 13.07
CA SER A 128 -9.65 -11.38 14.29
C SER A 128 -11.11 -10.98 14.01
N GLU A 129 -12.05 -11.47 14.81
CA GLU A 129 -13.47 -11.11 14.66
C GLU A 129 -13.70 -9.60 14.83
N LYS A 130 -12.90 -8.96 15.69
CA LYS A 130 -12.94 -7.51 15.90
C LYS A 130 -12.48 -6.79 14.64
N ASP A 131 -11.30 -7.14 14.11
CA ASP A 131 -10.76 -6.52 12.89
C ASP A 131 -11.71 -6.68 11.71
N GLN A 132 -12.26 -7.88 11.53
CA GLN A 132 -13.20 -8.15 10.46
C GLN A 132 -14.48 -7.31 10.63
N LYS A 133 -14.98 -7.16 11.85
CA LYS A 133 -16.14 -6.30 12.12
C LYS A 133 -15.86 -4.84 11.82
N ASP A 134 -14.73 -4.31 12.31
CA ASP A 134 -14.33 -2.92 12.13
C ASP A 134 -14.17 -2.59 10.63
N THR A 135 -13.48 -3.46 9.87
CA THR A 135 -13.35 -3.33 8.41
C THR A 135 -14.72 -3.40 7.72
N MET A 136 -15.63 -4.28 8.14
CA MET A 136 -16.97 -4.37 7.54
C MET A 136 -17.82 -3.11 7.80
N GLU A 137 -17.67 -2.45 8.94
CA GLU A 137 -18.31 -1.17 9.23
C GLU A 137 -17.80 -0.06 8.31
N GLU A 138 -16.50 -0.03 8.03
CA GLU A 138 -15.90 0.92 7.08
C GLU A 138 -16.37 0.65 5.64
N LEU A 139 -16.33 -0.61 5.19
CA LEU A 139 -16.76 -1.02 3.85
C LEU A 139 -18.24 -0.76 3.60
N LYS A 140 -19.06 -0.62 4.66
CA LYS A 140 -20.46 -0.25 4.54
C LYS A 140 -20.63 1.06 3.77
N VAL A 141 -19.73 2.03 3.96
CA VAL A 141 -19.75 3.32 3.25
C VAL A 141 -19.64 3.11 1.73
N ALA A 142 -18.71 2.24 1.30
CA ALA A 142 -18.56 1.89 -0.11
C ALA A 142 -19.78 1.16 -0.66
N THR A 143 -20.34 0.20 0.09
CA THR A 143 -21.50 -0.57 -0.37
C THR A 143 -22.76 0.28 -0.44
N ASP A 144 -22.95 1.22 0.50
CA ASP A 144 -24.13 2.09 0.56
C ASP A 144 -24.20 3.04 -0.65
N VAL A 145 -23.05 3.43 -1.22
CA VAL A 145 -22.97 4.22 -2.47
C VAL A 145 -22.89 3.37 -3.74
N GLY A 146 -22.97 2.04 -3.61
CA GLY A 146 -22.95 1.10 -4.73
C GLY A 146 -21.58 0.84 -5.35
N LEU A 147 -20.49 1.16 -4.64
CA LEU A 147 -19.14 0.93 -5.11
C LEU A 147 -18.79 -0.57 -5.07
N LYS A 148 -18.03 -1.04 -6.07
CA LYS A 148 -17.61 -2.44 -6.16
C LYS A 148 -16.50 -2.71 -5.13
N VAL A 149 -16.68 -3.74 -4.30
CA VAL A 149 -15.67 -4.17 -3.32
C VAL A 149 -15.06 -5.51 -3.74
N PHE A 150 -13.73 -5.55 -3.76
CA PHE A 150 -12.89 -6.71 -4.01
C PHE A 150 -12.17 -7.08 -2.71
N THR A 151 -12.00 -8.36 -2.41
CA THR A 151 -11.20 -8.80 -1.25
C THR A 151 -9.92 -9.48 -1.71
N LEU A 152 -8.80 -9.12 -1.08
CA LEU A 152 -7.48 -9.70 -1.30
C LEU A 152 -7.02 -10.39 -0.02
N ASP A 153 -7.39 -11.66 0.14
CA ASP A 153 -6.97 -12.48 1.27
C ASP A 153 -5.68 -13.24 0.94
N TYR A 154 -4.93 -13.67 1.96
CA TYR A 154 -3.67 -14.38 1.77
C TYR A 154 -3.68 -15.72 2.51
N ALA A 155 -3.83 -16.82 1.77
CA ALA A 155 -3.83 -18.18 2.31
C ALA A 155 -3.48 -19.21 1.24
N SER A 156 -2.99 -20.39 1.68
CA SER A 156 -2.66 -21.51 0.78
C SER A 156 -3.43 -22.80 1.06
N LYS A 157 -4.08 -22.93 2.24
CA LYS A 157 -4.84 -24.13 2.57
C LYS A 157 -6.21 -24.06 1.87
N PRO A 158 -6.64 -25.10 1.13
CA PRO A 158 -7.93 -25.09 0.43
C PRO A 158 -9.13 -24.74 1.33
N SER A 159 -9.16 -25.23 2.57
CA SER A 159 -10.21 -24.92 3.55
C SER A 159 -10.32 -23.43 3.87
N ASP A 160 -9.17 -22.76 3.98
CA ASP A 160 -9.08 -21.35 4.38
C ASP A 160 -9.42 -20.46 3.18
N VAL A 161 -8.94 -20.84 1.99
CA VAL A 161 -9.33 -20.23 0.71
C VAL A 161 -10.85 -20.30 0.53
N ASP A 162 -11.45 -21.47 0.70
CA ASP A 162 -12.90 -21.66 0.56
C ASP A 162 -13.69 -20.90 1.64
N LYS A 163 -13.15 -20.75 2.85
CA LYS A 163 -13.77 -19.95 3.92
C LYS A 163 -13.75 -18.46 3.57
N ALA A 164 -12.61 -17.92 3.13
CA ALA A 164 -12.47 -16.53 2.72
C ALA A 164 -13.39 -16.19 1.53
N MET A 165 -13.37 -17.03 0.49
CA MET A 165 -14.22 -16.85 -0.70
C MET A 165 -15.71 -16.87 -0.33
N ARG A 166 -16.16 -17.81 0.51
CA ARG A 166 -17.56 -17.85 0.97
C ARG A 166 -17.94 -16.62 1.79
N TYR A 167 -17.04 -16.14 2.65
CA TYR A 167 -17.28 -14.94 3.44
C TYR A 167 -17.49 -13.73 2.52
N ALA A 168 -16.55 -13.45 1.61
CA ALA A 168 -16.66 -12.36 0.65
C ALA A 168 -17.94 -12.44 -0.20
N MET A 169 -18.26 -13.61 -0.75
CA MET A 169 -19.45 -13.80 -1.59
C MET A 169 -20.77 -13.61 -0.82
N LYS A 170 -20.82 -14.00 0.47
CA LYS A 170 -21.99 -13.72 1.34
C LYS A 170 -22.27 -12.22 1.43
N HIS A 171 -21.23 -11.38 1.36
CA HIS A 171 -21.31 -9.92 1.38
C HIS A 171 -21.34 -9.30 -0.03
N LYS A 172 -21.51 -10.10 -1.08
CA LYS A 172 -21.53 -9.68 -2.50
C LYS A 172 -20.22 -9.01 -2.96
N PHE A 173 -19.11 -9.31 -2.29
CA PHE A 173 -17.78 -8.88 -2.71
C PHE A 173 -17.19 -9.86 -3.73
N VAL A 174 -16.19 -9.40 -4.49
CA VAL A 174 -15.47 -10.23 -5.46
C VAL A 174 -14.17 -10.73 -4.82
N PRO A 175 -14.05 -12.03 -4.48
CA PRO A 175 -12.88 -12.52 -3.77
C PRO A 175 -11.70 -12.86 -4.69
N TYR A 176 -10.51 -12.64 -4.17
CA TYR A 176 -9.27 -13.27 -4.62
C TYR A 176 -8.45 -13.67 -3.38
N VAL A 177 -8.02 -14.93 -3.33
CA VAL A 177 -7.16 -15.43 -2.26
C VAL A 177 -5.79 -15.73 -2.85
N ALA A 178 -4.82 -14.88 -2.52
CA ALA A 178 -3.47 -14.93 -3.05
C ALA A 178 -2.65 -16.04 -2.36
N PRO A 179 -1.86 -16.83 -3.12
CA PRO A 179 -1.04 -17.91 -2.59
C PRO A 179 0.31 -17.43 -2.00
N GLY A 180 0.47 -16.12 -1.80
CA GLY A 180 1.59 -15.44 -1.16
C GLY A 180 1.20 -14.00 -0.84
N LYS A 181 1.86 -13.35 0.13
CA LYS A 181 1.60 -11.95 0.56
C LYS A 181 2.67 -11.00 0.02
N GLY A 182 2.26 -9.78 -0.35
CA GLY A 182 3.16 -8.76 -0.91
C GLY A 182 3.94 -9.28 -2.13
N PHE A 183 5.25 -9.06 -2.17
CA PHE A 183 6.14 -9.51 -3.25
C PHE A 183 6.06 -11.03 -3.53
N PHE A 184 5.62 -11.84 -2.56
CA PHE A 184 5.44 -13.29 -2.74
C PHE A 184 4.14 -13.67 -3.47
N ASN A 185 3.23 -12.72 -3.72
CA ASN A 185 2.08 -12.92 -4.60
C ASN A 185 2.50 -12.86 -6.08
N ASN A 186 3.28 -13.85 -6.50
CA ASN A 186 4.01 -13.88 -7.77
C ASN A 186 3.76 -15.16 -8.59
N LYS A 187 2.59 -15.76 -8.38
CA LYS A 187 2.13 -16.98 -9.06
C LYS A 187 0.61 -17.05 -9.03
N LEU A 188 0.02 -17.77 -9.99
CA LEU A 188 -1.40 -18.09 -9.96
C LEU A 188 -1.70 -19.06 -8.81
N PRO A 189 -2.86 -18.93 -8.13
CA PRO A 189 -3.29 -19.92 -7.13
C PRO A 189 -3.50 -21.29 -7.78
N ASN A 190 -3.18 -22.34 -7.04
CA ASN A 190 -3.44 -23.73 -7.43
C ASN A 190 -4.82 -24.24 -6.97
N TRP A 191 -5.47 -23.49 -6.06
CA TRP A 191 -6.80 -23.75 -5.56
C TRP A 191 -7.61 -22.45 -5.45
N PRO A 192 -8.87 -22.41 -5.93
CA PRO A 192 -9.46 -23.40 -6.84
C PRO A 192 -8.64 -23.49 -8.15
N ARG A 193 -8.69 -24.63 -8.84
CA ARG A 193 -7.89 -24.86 -10.07
C ARG A 193 -8.25 -23.91 -11.22
N ARG A 194 -9.41 -23.27 -11.12
CA ARG A 194 -10.02 -22.37 -12.10
C ARG A 194 -10.65 -21.20 -11.35
N PRO A 195 -10.67 -19.97 -11.92
CA PRO A 195 -11.41 -18.86 -11.37
C PRO A 195 -12.85 -19.24 -10.99
N LEU A 196 -13.36 -18.68 -9.89
CA LEU A 196 -14.79 -18.78 -9.58
C LEU A 196 -15.61 -18.05 -10.64
N HIS A 197 -16.82 -18.52 -10.94
CA HIS A 197 -17.75 -17.85 -11.87
C HIS A 197 -17.13 -17.48 -13.24
N GLU A 198 -16.29 -18.36 -13.79
CA GLU A 198 -15.75 -18.18 -15.15
C GLU A 198 -16.89 -17.96 -16.15
N ASN A 199 -16.70 -16.99 -17.04
CA ASN A 199 -17.69 -16.67 -18.06
C ASN A 199 -17.02 -16.15 -19.34
N SER A 200 -17.73 -16.29 -20.46
CA SER A 200 -17.33 -15.81 -21.78
C SER A 200 -17.81 -14.39 -22.07
N HIS A 201 -18.30 -13.64 -21.07
CA HIS A 201 -18.75 -12.27 -21.30
C HIS A 201 -17.56 -11.33 -21.48
N THR A 202 -17.71 -10.39 -22.41
CA THR A 202 -16.81 -9.23 -22.49
C THR A 202 -17.11 -8.30 -21.32
N ILE A 203 -16.07 -7.91 -20.60
CA ILE A 203 -16.16 -7.04 -19.43
C ILE A 203 -15.95 -5.60 -19.88
N SER A 204 -17.05 -4.88 -20.07
CA SER A 204 -17.07 -3.48 -20.52
C SER A 204 -17.12 -2.46 -19.38
N ASN A 205 -17.45 -2.90 -18.17
CA ASN A 205 -17.52 -2.06 -16.98
C ASN A 205 -17.20 -2.90 -15.72
N ILE A 206 -16.90 -2.23 -14.61
CA ILE A 206 -16.46 -2.87 -13.36
C ILE A 206 -17.54 -3.74 -12.70
N ASN A 207 -18.82 -3.42 -12.90
CA ASN A 207 -19.93 -4.14 -12.27
C ASN A 207 -20.09 -5.56 -12.82
N LEU A 208 -19.66 -5.80 -14.07
CA LEU A 208 -19.67 -7.12 -14.71
C LEU A 208 -18.59 -8.07 -14.19
N VAL A 209 -17.61 -7.58 -13.42
CA VAL A 209 -16.54 -8.41 -12.88
C VAL A 209 -17.10 -9.34 -11.79
N GLN A 210 -16.92 -10.65 -11.99
CA GLN A 210 -17.35 -11.70 -11.04
C GLN A 210 -16.18 -12.44 -10.40
N ASN A 211 -14.97 -12.28 -10.95
CA ASN A 211 -13.73 -12.85 -10.43
C ASN A 211 -12.54 -12.03 -10.94
N TYR A 212 -11.43 -12.03 -10.21
CA TYR A 212 -10.23 -11.31 -10.63
C TYR A 212 -8.97 -11.99 -10.11
N VAL A 213 -7.84 -11.58 -10.67
CA VAL A 213 -6.53 -11.94 -10.17
C VAL A 213 -5.69 -10.68 -9.99
N LEU A 214 -4.94 -10.66 -8.89
CA LEU A 214 -3.94 -9.64 -8.62
C LEU A 214 -2.60 -10.34 -8.46
N ILE A 215 -1.62 -9.97 -9.29
CA ILE A 215 -0.23 -10.41 -9.20
C ILE A 215 0.59 -9.19 -8.82
N GLU A 216 1.40 -9.29 -7.77
CA GLU A 216 2.25 -8.18 -7.31
C GLU A 216 3.59 -8.14 -8.03
N ASP A 217 4.14 -9.32 -8.29
CA ASP A 217 5.42 -9.47 -8.98
C ASP A 217 5.33 -10.54 -10.06
N SER A 218 5.72 -10.19 -11.28
CA SER A 218 5.66 -11.08 -12.44
C SER A 218 7.00 -11.79 -12.70
N SER A 219 8.06 -11.49 -11.94
CA SER A 219 9.42 -11.97 -12.20
C SER A 219 9.52 -13.50 -12.13
N ARG A 220 8.76 -14.15 -11.24
CA ARG A 220 8.76 -15.61 -11.10
C ARG A 220 7.91 -16.33 -12.15
N MET A 221 7.32 -15.60 -13.09
CA MET A 221 6.38 -16.14 -14.06
C MET A 221 6.94 -16.28 -15.47
N GLY A 222 8.26 -16.18 -15.64
CA GLY A 222 8.95 -16.38 -16.92
C GLY A 222 9.37 -15.06 -17.56
N SER A 223 9.42 -15.01 -18.89
CA SER A 223 9.55 -13.75 -19.64
C SER A 223 8.25 -12.92 -19.62
N ARG A 224 8.28 -11.68 -20.12
CA ARG A 224 7.10 -10.82 -20.26
C ARG A 224 6.02 -11.47 -21.13
N GLU A 225 6.45 -12.13 -22.21
CA GLU A 225 5.59 -12.82 -23.16
C GLU A 225 4.99 -14.09 -22.54
N GLU A 226 5.78 -14.86 -21.79
CA GLU A 226 5.31 -16.04 -21.06
C GLU A 226 4.33 -15.68 -19.95
N TYR A 227 4.61 -14.61 -19.19
CA TYR A 227 3.69 -14.08 -18.18
C TYR A 227 2.36 -13.67 -18.81
N ALA A 228 2.41 -12.86 -19.89
CA ALA A 228 1.21 -12.42 -20.58
C ALA A 228 0.41 -13.60 -21.17
N MET A 229 1.10 -14.63 -21.68
CA MET A 229 0.44 -15.84 -22.17
C MET A 229 -0.18 -16.67 -21.04
N LYS A 230 0.49 -16.81 -19.89
CA LYS A 230 -0.08 -17.45 -18.69
C LYS A 230 -1.35 -16.76 -18.25
N MET A 231 -1.34 -15.43 -18.21
CA MET A 231 -2.52 -14.62 -17.91
C MET A 231 -3.61 -14.81 -18.96
N HIS A 232 -3.29 -14.69 -20.26
CA HIS A 232 -4.23 -14.94 -21.37
C HIS A 232 -4.91 -16.30 -21.27
N ASN A 233 -4.19 -17.33 -20.85
CA ASN A 233 -4.70 -18.70 -20.69
C ASN A 233 -5.60 -18.91 -19.46
N THR A 234 -6.01 -17.84 -18.77
CA THR A 234 -7.03 -17.84 -17.72
C THR A 234 -8.32 -17.18 -18.18
N ASN A 235 -9.41 -17.39 -17.43
CA ASN A 235 -10.69 -16.73 -17.67
C ASN A 235 -11.07 -15.75 -16.55
N TYR A 236 -10.07 -15.16 -15.88
CA TYR A 236 -10.33 -14.07 -14.93
C TYR A 236 -11.06 -12.91 -15.62
N ASP A 237 -12.04 -12.28 -14.98
CA ASP A 237 -12.78 -11.12 -15.54
C ASP A 237 -11.98 -9.82 -15.44
N LEU A 238 -11.01 -9.74 -14.53
CA LEU A 238 -10.11 -8.60 -14.37
C LEU A 238 -8.72 -9.09 -13.99
N ILE A 239 -7.69 -8.44 -14.54
CA ILE A 239 -6.29 -8.65 -14.13
C ILE A 239 -5.75 -7.35 -13.56
N ALA A 240 -5.20 -7.41 -12.34
CA ALA A 240 -4.30 -6.40 -11.79
C ALA A 240 -2.87 -6.96 -11.79
N THR A 241 -1.92 -6.21 -12.31
CA THR A 241 -0.53 -6.66 -12.55
C THR A 241 0.47 -5.54 -12.30
N PRO A 242 1.73 -5.84 -11.93
CA PRO A 242 2.79 -4.85 -11.97
C PRO A 242 2.96 -4.27 -13.37
N VAL A 243 3.47 -3.04 -13.40
CA VAL A 243 3.90 -2.37 -14.64
C VAL A 243 5.25 -2.92 -15.10
N PHE A 244 6.17 -3.10 -14.16
CA PHE A 244 7.52 -3.55 -14.41
C PHE A 244 7.67 -5.07 -14.24
N HIS A 245 8.55 -5.63 -15.04
CA HIS A 245 8.97 -7.01 -15.06
C HIS A 245 10.49 -7.06 -14.95
N HIS A 246 11.01 -7.87 -14.01
CA HIS A 246 12.45 -7.93 -13.69
C HIS A 246 13.08 -6.54 -13.47
N ARG A 247 12.44 -5.73 -12.62
CA ARG A 247 12.88 -4.40 -12.11
C ARG A 247 12.71 -3.17 -13.01
N SER A 248 13.00 -3.22 -14.31
CA SER A 248 12.99 -1.98 -15.13
C SER A 248 12.31 -2.09 -16.49
N GLN A 249 12.06 -3.30 -16.99
CA GLN A 249 11.35 -3.46 -18.25
C GLN A 249 9.86 -3.42 -18.00
N THR A 250 9.13 -2.56 -18.70
CA THR A 250 7.67 -2.62 -18.63
C THR A 250 7.15 -3.87 -19.34
N LEU A 251 5.93 -4.31 -19.02
CA LEU A 251 5.32 -5.44 -19.72
C LEU A 251 5.20 -5.19 -21.23
N GLY A 252 4.94 -3.94 -21.61
CA GLY A 252 4.88 -3.50 -22.99
C GLY A 252 3.51 -3.77 -23.63
N ARG A 253 3.18 -2.95 -24.63
CA ARG A 253 1.83 -2.87 -25.22
C ARG A 253 1.30 -4.21 -25.73
N ASP A 254 2.12 -5.00 -26.41
CA ASP A 254 1.67 -6.27 -27.00
C ASP A 254 1.38 -7.34 -25.94
N ASN A 255 2.03 -7.25 -24.79
CA ASN A 255 1.80 -8.16 -23.66
C ASN A 255 0.58 -7.71 -22.86
N VAL A 256 0.40 -6.41 -22.61
CA VAL A 256 -0.83 -5.86 -22.02
C VAL A 256 -2.04 -6.22 -22.88
N ARG A 257 -1.96 -6.01 -24.20
CA ARG A 257 -3.02 -6.36 -25.15
C ARG A 257 -3.34 -7.86 -25.14
N LYS A 258 -2.33 -8.71 -25.02
CA LYS A 258 -2.51 -10.17 -24.94
C LYS A 258 -3.29 -10.57 -23.68
N MET A 259 -2.99 -9.93 -22.55
CA MET A 259 -3.71 -10.18 -21.29
C MET A 259 -5.16 -9.69 -21.30
N GLN A 260 -5.50 -8.70 -22.13
CA GLN A 260 -6.86 -8.17 -22.28
C GLN A 260 -7.86 -9.15 -22.89
N PHE A 261 -7.42 -10.33 -23.33
CA PHE A 261 -8.32 -11.39 -23.79
C PHE A 261 -8.23 -12.59 -22.84
N LYS A 262 -9.39 -13.10 -22.44
CA LYS A 262 -9.54 -14.37 -21.72
C LYS A 262 -9.16 -15.53 -22.64
N LYS A 263 -8.92 -16.71 -22.07
CA LYS A 263 -8.74 -17.95 -22.84
C LYS A 263 -9.94 -18.24 -23.75
N LEU A 264 -11.14 -17.90 -23.30
CA LEU A 264 -12.38 -18.01 -24.08
C LEU A 264 -12.55 -16.95 -25.18
N GLY A 265 -11.58 -16.06 -25.36
CA GLY A 265 -11.56 -15.03 -26.41
C GLY A 265 -12.28 -13.72 -26.07
N ALA A 266 -13.05 -13.68 -24.98
CA ALA A 266 -13.74 -12.46 -24.55
C ALA A 266 -12.77 -11.43 -23.92
N ARG A 267 -13.06 -10.15 -24.14
CA ARG A 267 -12.20 -9.05 -23.66
C ARG A 267 -12.43 -8.80 -22.16
N ARG A 268 -11.37 -8.47 -21.43
CA ARG A 268 -11.36 -8.05 -20.03
C ARG A 268 -10.47 -6.84 -19.78
N PRO A 269 -10.70 -6.04 -18.71
CA PRO A 269 -9.77 -5.02 -18.27
C PRO A 269 -8.46 -5.61 -17.71
N VAL A 270 -7.36 -4.93 -18.01
CA VAL A 270 -6.06 -5.11 -17.37
C VAL A 270 -5.64 -3.81 -16.70
N LEU A 271 -5.42 -3.83 -15.38
CA LEU A 271 -5.09 -2.68 -14.56
C LEU A 271 -3.62 -2.73 -14.12
N ALA A 272 -2.96 -1.58 -14.16
CA ALA A 272 -1.61 -1.40 -13.64
C ALA A 272 -1.65 -1.15 -12.14
N ILE A 273 -0.91 -1.94 -11.36
CA ILE A 273 -0.70 -1.65 -9.93
C ILE A 273 0.37 -0.58 -9.83
N ILE A 274 0.03 0.55 -9.21
CA ILE A 274 0.95 1.67 -8.97
C ILE A 274 0.85 2.13 -7.53
N ASP A 275 1.99 2.45 -6.94
CA ASP A 275 2.09 3.04 -5.61
C ASP A 275 2.17 4.56 -5.76
N ILE A 276 1.28 5.28 -5.08
CA ILE A 276 1.20 6.75 -5.14
C ILE A 276 1.66 7.42 -3.84
N GLY A 277 1.87 6.64 -2.78
CA GLY A 277 2.39 7.09 -1.48
C GLY A 277 3.90 6.88 -1.34
N THR A 278 4.52 6.12 -2.25
CA THR A 278 5.97 5.93 -2.29
C THR A 278 6.56 6.00 -3.71
N ALA A 279 7.83 6.39 -3.79
CA ALA A 279 8.62 6.37 -5.01
C ALA A 279 9.55 5.16 -5.02
N SER A 280 9.52 4.35 -6.09
CA SER A 280 10.43 3.20 -6.24
C SER A 280 11.68 3.60 -7.03
N ARG A 281 12.87 3.22 -6.52
CA ARG A 281 14.15 3.44 -7.21
C ARG A 281 14.26 2.73 -8.56
N GLY A 282 13.51 1.64 -8.74
CA GLY A 282 13.49 0.88 -10.00
C GLY A 282 12.55 1.44 -11.07
N ALA A 283 11.70 2.40 -10.72
CA ALA A 283 10.75 2.96 -11.66
C ALA A 283 11.43 3.91 -12.66
N TYR A 284 10.94 3.95 -13.91
CA TYR A 284 11.55 4.76 -14.96
C TYR A 284 11.57 6.27 -14.68
N TYR A 285 10.69 6.76 -13.79
CA TYR A 285 10.63 8.17 -13.42
C TYR A 285 11.70 8.57 -12.41
N TRP A 286 12.33 7.59 -11.74
CA TRP A 286 13.38 7.83 -10.77
C TRP A 286 14.61 8.37 -11.50
N LYS A 287 15.18 9.48 -11.01
CA LYS A 287 16.39 10.08 -11.59
C LYS A 287 17.61 9.70 -10.76
N GLU A 288 18.76 9.60 -11.39
CA GLU A 288 20.01 9.16 -10.73
C GLU A 288 20.42 10.05 -9.55
N ASP A 289 20.07 11.33 -9.57
CA ASP A 289 20.39 12.29 -8.53
C ASP A 289 19.35 12.33 -7.39
N TRP A 290 18.26 11.55 -7.49
CA TRP A 290 17.23 11.49 -6.46
C TRP A 290 17.73 10.75 -5.23
N ARG A 291 17.48 11.36 -4.07
CA ARG A 291 17.86 10.89 -2.74
C ARG A 291 16.95 11.59 -1.71
N GLN A 292 16.96 11.12 -0.47
CA GLN A 292 16.19 11.78 0.60
C GLN A 292 16.49 13.28 0.64
N GLY A 293 15.43 14.10 0.64
CA GLY A 293 15.49 15.57 0.60
C GLY A 293 15.78 16.18 -0.77
N ASN A 294 16.10 15.39 -1.80
CA ASN A 294 16.30 15.89 -3.16
C ASN A 294 15.71 14.93 -4.22
N PRO A 295 14.61 15.29 -4.90
CA PRO A 295 13.81 16.50 -4.70
C PRO A 295 13.13 16.51 -3.32
N PRO A 296 12.64 17.67 -2.83
CA PRO A 296 12.11 17.79 -1.45
C PRO A 296 10.96 16.85 -1.12
N PHE A 297 10.23 16.37 -2.14
CA PHE A 297 9.14 15.42 -1.97
C PHE A 297 9.60 13.98 -1.79
N ILE A 298 10.89 13.65 -1.94
CA ILE A 298 11.45 12.33 -1.63
C ILE A 298 11.93 12.34 -0.18
N LEU A 299 11.31 11.50 0.65
CA LEU A 299 11.62 11.39 2.07
C LEU A 299 12.52 10.17 2.33
N GLU A 300 12.53 9.70 3.56
CA GLU A 300 13.22 8.48 3.97
C GLU A 300 12.66 7.23 3.29
N THR A 301 13.36 6.11 3.46
CA THR A 301 12.89 4.81 2.95
C THR A 301 11.59 4.38 3.62
N ALA A 302 10.68 3.80 2.86
CA ALA A 302 9.43 3.28 3.41
C ALA A 302 9.71 2.17 4.45
N PRO A 303 8.98 2.11 5.58
CA PRO A 303 9.21 1.10 6.61
C PRO A 303 9.17 -0.34 6.10
N THR A 304 8.35 -0.57 5.06
CA THR A 304 8.12 -1.89 4.47
C THR A 304 9.07 -2.23 3.32
N SER A 305 9.93 -1.30 2.86
CA SER A 305 10.82 -1.53 1.73
C SER A 305 11.98 -0.52 1.65
N SER A 306 13.21 -1.02 1.65
CA SER A 306 14.43 -0.20 1.43
C SER A 306 14.59 0.32 -0.01
N ASP A 307 13.84 -0.24 -0.96
CA ASP A 307 13.86 0.15 -2.37
C ASP A 307 12.83 1.24 -2.72
N LYS A 308 11.96 1.58 -1.75
CA LYS A 308 10.93 2.61 -1.86
C LYS A 308 11.21 3.74 -0.89
N HIS A 309 10.91 4.96 -1.30
CA HIS A 309 10.96 6.16 -0.47
C HIS A 309 9.55 6.67 -0.22
N LEU A 310 9.21 7.06 1.01
CA LEU A 310 8.00 7.83 1.27
C LEU A 310 8.04 9.12 0.45
N VAL A 311 6.88 9.57 -0.01
CA VAL A 311 6.78 10.84 -0.74
C VAL A 311 5.81 11.80 -0.08
N GLN A 312 6.12 13.09 -0.15
CA GLN A 312 5.15 14.14 0.12
C GLN A 312 4.15 14.15 -1.04
N TYR A 313 3.14 13.29 -0.96
CA TYR A 313 2.26 13.03 -2.11
C TYR A 313 1.40 14.24 -2.50
N TRP A 314 1.23 15.21 -1.60
CA TRP A 314 0.61 16.52 -1.84
C TRP A 314 1.51 17.51 -2.61
N HIS A 315 2.82 17.22 -2.71
CA HIS A 315 3.77 18.15 -3.30
C HIS A 315 3.58 18.23 -4.83
N PRO A 316 3.49 19.42 -5.44
CA PRO A 316 3.27 19.57 -6.89
C PRO A 316 4.32 18.88 -7.77
N GLY A 317 5.55 18.78 -7.28
CA GLY A 317 6.61 18.00 -7.94
C GLY A 317 6.25 16.52 -8.10
N TRP A 318 5.66 15.88 -7.07
CA TRP A 318 5.18 14.50 -7.17
C TRP A 318 3.97 14.38 -8.10
N HIS A 319 3.07 15.36 -8.09
CA HIS A 319 1.95 15.42 -9.02
C HIS A 319 2.42 15.39 -10.48
N GLN A 320 3.47 16.11 -10.84
CA GLN A 320 4.04 16.09 -12.19
C GLN A 320 4.64 14.71 -12.55
N VAL A 321 5.24 14.01 -11.59
CA VAL A 321 5.71 12.64 -11.80
C VAL A 321 4.53 11.71 -12.13
N MET A 322 3.41 11.86 -11.43
CA MET A 322 2.24 11.00 -11.60
C MET A 322 1.39 11.36 -12.83
N TYR A 323 1.07 12.63 -13.06
CA TYR A 323 0.13 13.07 -14.09
C TYR A 323 0.45 14.45 -14.69
N GLY A 324 -0.35 14.90 -15.66
CA GLY A 324 -0.34 16.27 -16.18
C GLY A 324 0.39 16.48 -17.52
N HIS A 325 1.29 15.58 -17.92
CA HIS A 325 2.00 15.67 -19.21
C HIS A 325 2.38 14.30 -19.79
N THR A 326 2.91 14.29 -21.01
CA THR A 326 3.19 13.06 -21.79
C THR A 326 4.37 12.22 -21.28
N MET A 327 5.08 12.67 -20.26
CA MET A 327 6.17 11.93 -19.60
C MET A 327 5.78 11.46 -18.19
N SER A 328 4.57 11.81 -17.73
CA SER A 328 4.05 11.40 -16.42
C SER A 328 3.69 9.92 -16.38
N TYR A 329 3.65 9.35 -15.16
CA TYR A 329 3.47 7.93 -14.96
C TYR A 329 2.16 7.40 -15.55
N ILE A 330 1.04 8.06 -15.22
CA ILE A 330 -0.29 7.68 -15.72
C ILE A 330 -0.37 7.76 -17.24
N TYR A 331 0.31 8.72 -17.87
CA TYR A 331 0.36 8.78 -19.34
C TYR A 331 1.09 7.57 -19.94
N GLY A 332 2.20 7.14 -19.32
CA GLY A 332 2.90 5.90 -19.68
C GLY A 332 1.99 4.67 -19.61
N ILE A 333 1.23 4.52 -18.52
CA ILE A 333 0.24 3.45 -18.33
C ILE A 333 -0.81 3.44 -19.45
N ILE A 334 -1.37 4.61 -19.79
CA ILE A 334 -2.33 4.73 -20.89
C ILE A 334 -1.68 4.33 -22.24
N ARG A 335 -0.44 4.78 -22.48
CA ARG A 335 0.28 4.49 -23.74
C ARG A 335 0.60 3.01 -23.92
N GLU A 336 0.83 2.28 -22.83
CA GLU A 336 1.00 0.82 -22.87
C GLU A 336 -0.33 0.08 -23.07
N GLY A 337 -1.45 0.77 -22.96
CA GLY A 337 -2.76 0.23 -23.31
C GLY A 337 -3.52 -0.40 -22.14
N TYR A 338 -3.07 -0.18 -20.90
CA TYR A 338 -3.82 -0.57 -19.70
C TYR A 338 -5.22 0.05 -19.70
N ASP A 339 -6.16 -0.63 -19.06
CA ASP A 339 -7.55 -0.19 -18.92
C ASP A 339 -7.80 0.70 -17.72
N GLY A 340 -6.81 0.82 -16.84
CA GLY A 340 -6.91 1.59 -15.62
C GLY A 340 -5.77 1.25 -14.66
N VAL A 341 -5.96 1.60 -13.40
CA VAL A 341 -4.98 1.44 -12.33
C VAL A 341 -5.61 0.86 -11.07
N VAL A 342 -4.79 0.13 -10.31
CA VAL A 342 -4.97 -0.10 -8.88
C VAL A 342 -4.00 0.85 -8.18
N LEU A 343 -4.54 1.81 -7.44
CA LEU A 343 -3.78 2.76 -6.64
C LEU A 343 -3.49 2.15 -5.28
N ASP A 344 -2.21 2.03 -4.98
CA ASP A 344 -1.66 1.50 -3.74
C ASP A 344 -0.93 2.59 -2.95
N GLY A 345 -0.64 2.32 -1.67
CA GLY A 345 0.04 3.27 -0.79
C GLY A 345 -0.81 4.49 -0.42
N VAL A 346 -2.13 4.41 -0.59
CA VAL A 346 -3.03 5.50 -0.20
C VAL A 346 -3.08 5.69 1.31
N ASN A 347 -2.85 4.62 2.09
CA ASN A 347 -2.73 4.63 3.54
C ASN A 347 -1.49 5.40 4.06
N ALA A 348 -0.58 5.85 3.17
CA ALA A 348 0.55 6.69 3.56
C ALA A 348 0.13 7.99 4.26
N TYR A 349 -1.12 8.43 4.11
CA TYR A 349 -1.64 9.57 4.87
C TYR A 349 -1.59 9.36 6.39
N GLU A 350 -1.74 8.12 6.87
CA GLU A 350 -1.75 7.81 8.31
C GLU A 350 -0.41 8.12 8.96
N ILE A 351 0.69 7.86 8.24
CA ILE A 351 2.07 8.16 8.69
C ILE A 351 2.25 9.65 8.96
N PHE A 352 1.65 10.52 8.12
CA PHE A 352 1.79 11.96 8.26
C PHE A 352 0.74 12.59 9.18
N ALA A 353 -0.44 11.97 9.29
CA ALA A 353 -1.51 12.43 10.19
C ALA A 353 -1.19 12.13 11.66
N ASN A 354 -0.48 11.04 11.92
CA ASN A 354 -0.05 10.62 13.26
C ASN A 354 1.47 10.34 13.27
N PRO A 355 2.33 11.39 13.22
CA PRO A 355 3.76 11.18 13.32
C PRO A 355 4.07 10.69 14.75
N GLU A 356 4.46 9.43 14.89
CA GLU A 356 4.92 8.85 16.17
C GLU A 356 6.22 9.48 16.68
#